data_AF-A0A846ZFW9-F1
#
_entry.id   AF-A0A846ZFW9-F1
#
_cell.length_a   1.000
_cell.length_b   1.000
_cell.length_c   1.000
_cell.angle_alpha   90.00
_cell.angle_beta   90.00
_cell.angle_gamma   90.00
#
_symmetry.space_group_name_H-M   'P 1'
#
loop_
_entity.id
_entity.type
_entity.pdbx_description
1 polymer ?
#
loop_
_entity_poly.entity_id
_entity_poly.type
_entity_poly.pdbx_seq_one_letter_code
_entity_poly.pdbx_strand_id
1 'polypeptide(L)'
;MNWWQNLFISSSKHPTIKSTGQINATHIARNSELPVVVAPVTGQLQKIVVEKEQLNHRNGFMMIPNGNNLMSPVSGIVIEANPRAVTIQNERYGKVVVQVISQDHRDVRLAAYGTGQQLHAGDLIGAVRQAEQPVQVYVLFEDQVTPNVNYGAVYAGQNIWRQQEATDDEE
;
A
#
# COMPACT_ATOMS: atom_id res chain seq x y z
N MET A 1 16.62 17.63 52.40
CA MET A 1 17.29 16.58 51.59
C MET A 1 16.22 15.69 50.98
N ASN A 2 15.87 15.92 49.71
CA ASN A 2 14.91 15.10 48.96
C ASN A 2 15.62 14.58 47.70
N TRP A 3 16.48 13.57 47.86
CA TRP A 3 17.31 13.04 46.77
C TRP A 3 16.50 12.33 45.66
N TRP A 4 15.25 11.96 45.93
CA TRP A 4 14.36 11.30 44.97
C TRP A 4 13.71 12.24 43.95
N GLN A 5 13.63 13.55 44.22
CA GLN A 5 12.94 14.50 43.32
C GLN A 5 13.78 14.86 42.07
N ASN A 6 15.09 14.60 42.09
CA ASN A 6 15.98 14.89 40.97
C ASN A 6 16.10 13.77 39.93
N LEU A 7 15.47 12.61 40.14
CA LEU A 7 15.44 11.53 39.14
C LEU A 7 14.36 11.72 38.07
N PHE A 8 13.41 12.65 38.26
CA PHE A 8 12.32 12.91 37.32
C PHE A 8 12.45 14.26 36.57
N ILE A 9 13.55 14.99 36.79
CA ILE A 9 13.85 16.25 36.10
C ILE A 9 15.17 16.08 35.33
N SER A 10 15.33 14.97 34.60
CA SER A 10 16.22 15.00 33.44
C SER A 10 15.35 15.34 32.24
N SER A 11 15.47 16.60 31.79
CA SER A 11 14.97 17.02 30.50
C SER A 11 15.77 16.30 29.42
N SER A 12 15.42 15.05 29.12
CA SER A 12 15.79 14.49 27.82
C SER A 12 14.99 15.29 26.79
N LYS A 13 15.67 16.21 26.11
CA LYS A 13 15.28 16.60 24.75
C LYS A 13 15.36 15.33 23.90
N HIS A 14 14.38 14.45 24.02
CA HIS A 14 14.10 13.52 22.95
C HIS A 14 13.69 14.39 21.78
N PRO A 15 14.42 14.38 20.66
CA PRO A 15 13.82 14.87 19.44
C PRO A 15 12.55 14.04 19.29
N THR A 16 11.40 14.70 19.35
CA THR A 16 10.15 14.16 18.83
C THR A 16 10.45 13.82 17.38
N ILE A 17 10.92 12.59 17.17
CA ILE A 17 10.89 11.92 15.89
C ILE A 17 9.40 11.94 15.58
N LYS A 18 8.99 12.91 14.75
CA LYS A 18 7.64 12.98 14.21
C LYS A 18 7.38 11.58 13.69
N SER A 19 6.44 10.89 14.31
CA SER A 19 5.94 9.61 13.86
C SER A 19 5.66 9.73 12.37
N THR A 20 6.57 9.20 11.55
CA THR A 20 6.50 9.18 10.10
C THR A 20 5.35 8.30 9.62
N GLY A 21 4.66 7.61 10.53
CA GLY A 21 3.53 6.72 10.24
C GLY A 21 2.19 7.42 10.01
N GLN A 22 2.06 8.72 10.27
CA GLN A 22 0.83 9.49 10.04
C GLN A 22 1.04 10.75 9.21
N ILE A 23 2.09 10.80 8.39
CA ILE A 23 2.09 11.78 7.30
C ILE A 23 1.08 11.25 6.29
N ASN A 24 -0.15 11.75 6.41
CA ASN A 24 -1.25 11.57 5.46
C ASN A 24 -0.65 11.49 4.05
N ALA A 25 -0.84 10.37 3.36
CA ALA A 25 -0.34 10.17 2.00
C ALA A 25 -0.77 11.33 1.06
N THR A 26 -1.90 11.96 1.37
CA THR A 26 -2.41 13.17 0.70
C THR A 26 -1.52 14.42 0.86
N HIS A 27 -0.77 14.54 1.96
CA HIS A 27 0.11 15.68 2.21
C HIS A 27 1.51 15.51 1.59
N ILE A 28 2.00 14.27 1.47
CA ILE A 28 3.26 13.97 0.75
C ILE A 28 3.05 14.19 -0.76
N ALA A 29 1.92 13.75 -1.30
CA ALA A 29 1.60 13.88 -2.72
C ALA A 29 1.53 15.34 -3.23
N ARG A 30 1.29 16.32 -2.35
CA ARG A 30 1.19 17.74 -2.75
C ARG A 30 2.53 18.46 -2.89
N ASN A 31 3.61 17.95 -2.27
CA ASN A 31 4.89 18.65 -2.20
C ASN A 31 6.08 17.89 -2.78
N SER A 32 5.90 16.64 -3.23
CA SER A 32 7.00 15.89 -3.82
C SER A 32 6.59 15.27 -5.16
N GLU A 33 7.45 15.43 -6.16
CA GLU A 33 7.46 14.66 -7.42
C GLU A 33 7.75 13.15 -7.18
N LEU A 34 7.65 12.70 -5.93
CA LEU A 34 7.97 11.35 -5.51
C LEU A 34 6.71 10.50 -5.64
N PRO A 35 6.80 9.35 -6.32
CA PRO A 35 5.63 8.54 -6.55
C PRO A 35 5.14 7.95 -5.23
N VAL A 36 3.85 8.14 -4.96
CA VAL A 36 3.22 7.62 -3.75
C VAL A 36 2.54 6.30 -4.10
N VAL A 37 2.99 5.22 -3.48
CA VAL A 37 2.28 3.95 -3.43
C VAL A 37 1.81 3.75 -2.02
N VAL A 38 0.50 3.60 -1.83
CA VAL A 38 -0.09 3.33 -0.52
C VAL A 38 -0.52 1.87 -0.39
N ALA A 39 -0.56 1.38 0.84
CA ALA A 39 -1.11 0.07 1.13
C ALA A 39 -2.61 0.05 0.79
N PRO A 40 -3.07 -0.85 -0.09
CA PRO A 40 -4.48 -0.97 -0.43
C PRO A 40 -5.33 -1.48 0.74
N VAL A 41 -4.77 -2.20 1.71
CA VAL A 41 -5.54 -2.75 2.83
C VAL A 41 -4.71 -2.74 4.11
N THR A 42 -5.35 -2.74 5.27
CA THR A 42 -4.65 -2.96 6.54
C THR A 42 -4.31 -4.43 6.66
N GLY A 43 -3.05 -4.77 6.94
CA GLY A 43 -2.62 -6.15 7.03
C GLY A 43 -1.12 -6.35 6.88
N GLN A 44 -0.74 -7.56 6.47
CA GLN A 44 0.65 -7.93 6.28
C GLN A 44 1.04 -7.80 4.80
N LEU A 45 1.96 -6.89 4.48
CA LEU A 45 2.58 -6.75 3.15
C LEU A 45 3.70 -7.78 2.98
N GLN A 46 3.69 -8.48 1.85
CA GLN A 46 4.62 -9.56 1.50
C GLN A 46 5.06 -9.44 0.04
N LYS A 47 6.24 -9.98 -0.26
CA LYS A 47 6.73 -10.12 -1.62
C LYS A 47 5.97 -11.25 -2.32
N ILE A 48 5.63 -11.05 -3.60
CA ILE A 48 5.08 -12.10 -4.47
C ILE A 48 6.18 -13.15 -4.69
N VAL A 49 5.90 -14.41 -4.36
CA VAL A 49 6.84 -15.53 -4.55
C VAL A 49 6.33 -16.41 -5.69
N VAL A 50 6.92 -16.22 -6.87
CA VAL A 50 6.48 -16.77 -8.17
C VAL A 50 6.32 -18.29 -8.19
N GLU A 51 7.09 -19.03 -7.38
CA GLU A 51 7.01 -20.50 -7.34
C GLU A 51 5.68 -21.04 -6.77
N LYS A 52 4.97 -20.26 -5.95
CA LYS A 52 3.72 -20.68 -5.30
C LYS A 52 2.48 -20.03 -5.91
N GLU A 53 2.64 -18.89 -6.56
CA GLU A 53 1.55 -18.05 -7.01
C GLU A 53 1.43 -18.16 -8.53
N GLN A 54 0.25 -18.52 -9.06
CA GLN A 54 -0.03 -18.63 -10.51
C GLN A 54 -0.02 -17.26 -11.23
N LEU A 55 0.64 -16.26 -10.65
CA LEU A 55 0.85 -14.92 -11.18
C LEU A 55 2.16 -14.94 -11.95
N ASN A 56 2.09 -15.46 -13.18
CA ASN A 56 3.23 -15.51 -14.09
C ASN A 56 3.84 -14.09 -14.27
N HIS A 57 5.08 -13.92 -13.80
CA HIS A 57 6.00 -12.82 -14.15
C HIS A 57 5.58 -11.38 -13.79
N ARG A 58 4.57 -11.18 -12.92
CA ARG A 58 4.10 -9.82 -12.61
C ARG A 58 4.86 -9.20 -11.43
N ASN A 59 5.42 -8.01 -11.66
CA ASN A 59 6.05 -7.20 -10.61
C ASN A 59 4.98 -6.70 -9.63
N GLY A 60 5.28 -6.68 -8.33
CA GLY A 60 4.36 -6.15 -7.35
C GLY A 60 4.50 -6.75 -5.96
N PHE A 61 3.43 -6.63 -5.19
CA PHE A 61 3.36 -7.12 -3.83
C PHE A 61 1.99 -7.74 -3.52
N MET A 62 1.99 -8.61 -2.52
CA MET A 62 0.79 -9.25 -1.99
C MET A 62 0.52 -8.72 -0.58
N MET A 63 -0.74 -8.66 -0.19
CA MET A 63 -1.18 -8.40 1.16
C MET A 63 -2.15 -9.47 1.67
N ILE A 64 -1.94 -9.88 2.92
CA ILE A 64 -2.93 -10.64 3.69
C ILE A 64 -3.69 -9.63 4.55
N PRO A 65 -4.99 -9.37 4.25
CA PRO A 65 -5.76 -8.37 4.93
C PRO A 65 -6.12 -8.81 6.36
N ASN A 66 -6.07 -7.84 7.27
CA ASN A 66 -6.62 -7.91 8.63
C ASN A 66 -7.66 -6.80 8.87
N GLY A 67 -7.96 -6.01 7.84
CA GLY A 67 -8.98 -4.98 7.84
C GLY A 67 -9.91 -5.15 6.66
N ASN A 68 -11.04 -4.43 6.70
CA ASN A 68 -12.11 -4.65 5.73
C ASN A 68 -12.07 -3.72 4.52
N ASN A 69 -11.42 -2.57 4.62
CA ASN A 69 -11.45 -1.56 3.56
C ASN A 69 -10.33 -1.84 2.54
N LEU A 70 -10.70 -1.83 1.26
CA LEU A 70 -9.77 -1.86 0.15
C LEU A 70 -9.68 -0.46 -0.47
N MET A 71 -8.47 0.06 -0.58
CA MET A 71 -8.13 1.40 -1.05
C MET A 71 -7.30 1.33 -2.32
N SER A 72 -7.39 2.37 -3.15
CA SER A 72 -6.57 2.53 -4.33
C SER A 72 -5.10 2.72 -3.93
N PRO A 73 -4.16 1.89 -4.40
CA PRO A 73 -2.75 2.01 -4.05
C PRO A 73 -2.06 3.20 -4.74
N VAL A 74 -2.62 3.69 -5.84
CA VAL A 74 -2.07 4.76 -6.67
C VAL A 74 -3.17 5.71 -7.13
N SER A 75 -2.80 6.93 -7.47
CA SER A 75 -3.69 7.85 -8.19
C SER A 75 -3.68 7.53 -9.69
N GLY A 76 -4.80 7.68 -10.38
CA GLY A 76 -4.88 7.43 -11.81
C GLY A 76 -6.31 7.34 -12.34
N ILE A 77 -6.45 6.82 -13.55
CA ILE A 77 -7.73 6.66 -14.23
C ILE A 77 -8.09 5.17 -14.28
N VAL A 78 -9.29 4.80 -13.85
CA VAL A 78 -9.79 3.44 -14.00
C VAL A 78 -9.96 3.13 -15.48
N ILE A 79 -9.31 2.08 -15.97
CA ILE A 79 -9.46 1.64 -17.37
C ILE A 79 -10.30 0.37 -17.48
N GLU A 80 -10.28 -0.48 -16.45
CA GLU A 80 -11.07 -1.70 -16.38
C GLU A 80 -11.42 -1.98 -14.92
N ALA A 81 -12.65 -2.43 -14.66
CA ALA A 81 -13.06 -2.89 -13.34
C ALA A 81 -14.00 -4.09 -13.49
N ASN A 82 -13.76 -5.11 -12.67
CA ASN A 82 -14.61 -6.28 -12.56
C ASN A 82 -14.74 -6.66 -11.07
N PRO A 83 -15.58 -7.65 -10.69
CA PRO A 83 -15.82 -7.98 -9.29
C PRO A 83 -14.58 -8.41 -8.48
N ARG A 84 -13.45 -8.75 -9.13
CA ARG A 84 -12.22 -9.22 -8.50
C ARG A 84 -10.98 -8.40 -8.81
N ALA A 85 -11.05 -7.44 -9.74
CA ALA A 85 -9.93 -6.59 -10.06
C ALA A 85 -10.34 -5.18 -10.48
N VAL A 86 -9.48 -4.20 -10.16
CA VAL A 86 -9.53 -2.84 -10.69
C VAL A 86 -8.18 -2.56 -11.36
N THR A 87 -8.21 -2.15 -12.61
CA THR A 87 -7.04 -1.74 -13.39
C THR A 87 -7.03 -0.22 -13.50
N ILE A 88 -5.93 0.38 -13.07
CA ILE A 88 -5.72 1.82 -13.00
C ILE A 88 -4.58 2.19 -13.94
N GLN A 89 -4.83 3.09 -14.88
CA GLN A 89 -3.79 3.76 -15.63
C GLN A 89 -3.18 4.85 -14.75
N ASN A 90 -1.94 4.67 -14.38
CA ASN A 90 -1.11 5.63 -13.67
C ASN A 90 -0.11 6.27 -14.64
N GLU A 91 0.22 7.54 -14.43
CA GLU A 91 1.12 8.28 -15.32
C GLU A 91 2.57 7.77 -15.26
N ARG A 92 3.02 7.29 -14.10
CA ARG A 92 4.42 6.88 -13.88
C ARG A 92 4.61 5.37 -14.00
N TYR A 93 3.63 4.60 -13.55
CA TYR A 93 3.71 3.16 -13.40
C TYR A 93 3.01 2.39 -14.52
N GLY A 94 2.47 3.09 -15.52
CA GLY A 94 1.68 2.47 -16.57
C GLY A 94 0.41 1.86 -15.99
N LYS A 95 0.18 0.57 -16.22
CA LYS A 95 -0.98 -0.14 -15.68
C LYS A 95 -0.69 -0.74 -14.31
N VAL A 96 -1.53 -0.37 -13.34
CA VAL A 96 -1.54 -0.95 -12.00
C VAL A 96 -2.82 -1.73 -11.81
N VAL A 97 -2.72 -3.03 -11.51
CA VAL A 97 -3.86 -3.92 -11.28
C VAL A 97 -3.95 -4.23 -9.80
N VAL A 98 -5.07 -3.87 -9.18
CA VAL A 98 -5.44 -4.37 -7.85
C VAL A 98 -6.32 -5.58 -8.05
N GLN A 99 -5.85 -6.76 -7.66
CA GLN A 99 -6.57 -8.02 -7.81
C GLN A 99 -6.78 -8.67 -6.46
N VAL A 100 -7.99 -9.15 -6.21
CA VAL A 100 -8.32 -9.86 -4.97
C VAL A 100 -8.64 -11.31 -5.28
N ILE A 101 -7.91 -12.22 -4.62
CA ILE A 101 -8.12 -13.66 -4.69
C ILE A 101 -8.77 -14.10 -3.38
N SER A 102 -9.94 -14.70 -3.50
CA SER A 102 -10.64 -15.38 -2.40
C SER A 102 -11.26 -16.67 -2.92
N GLN A 103 -11.41 -17.63 -2.02
CA GLN A 103 -12.10 -18.88 -2.28
C GLN A 103 -13.63 -18.66 -2.38
N ASP A 104 -14.22 -17.82 -1.52
CA ASP A 104 -15.63 -17.41 -1.61
C ASP A 104 -15.75 -16.03 -2.29
N HIS A 105 -16.61 -15.94 -3.31
CA HIS A 105 -16.93 -14.69 -3.99
C HIS A 105 -17.59 -13.65 -3.08
N ARG A 106 -18.22 -14.07 -1.98
CA ARG A 106 -18.90 -13.19 -1.02
C ARG A 106 -17.93 -12.43 -0.11
N ASP A 107 -16.67 -12.85 -0.05
CA ASP A 107 -15.64 -12.23 0.79
C ASP A 107 -15.02 -10.98 0.14
N VAL A 108 -15.39 -10.67 -1.10
CA VAL A 108 -14.84 -9.55 -1.85
C VAL A 108 -15.98 -8.76 -2.46
N ARG A 109 -15.97 -7.45 -2.23
CA ARG A 109 -16.88 -6.52 -2.89
C ARG A 109 -16.10 -5.31 -3.37
N LEU A 110 -15.70 -5.33 -4.64
CA LEU A 110 -15.17 -4.14 -5.30
C LEU A 110 -16.30 -3.19 -5.67
N ALA A 111 -16.03 -1.89 -5.60
CA ALA A 111 -16.98 -0.88 -6.05
C ALA A 111 -17.09 -0.91 -7.58
N ALA A 112 -18.29 -0.61 -8.09
CA ALA A 112 -18.56 -0.58 -9.51
C ALA A 112 -18.01 0.73 -10.12
N TYR A 113 -16.73 0.72 -10.48
CA TYR A 113 -16.11 1.82 -11.21
C TYR A 113 -16.42 1.74 -12.69
N GLY A 114 -16.81 2.87 -13.27
CA GLY A 114 -16.83 3.04 -14.71
C GLY A 114 -15.43 3.33 -15.25
N THR A 115 -15.14 2.88 -16.47
CA THR A 115 -13.95 3.31 -17.21
C THR A 115 -13.94 4.83 -17.34
N GLY A 116 -12.78 5.45 -17.13
CA GLY A 116 -12.57 6.91 -17.16
C GLY A 116 -12.72 7.61 -15.81
N GLN A 117 -13.13 6.89 -14.74
CA GLN A 117 -13.22 7.49 -13.41
C GLN A 117 -11.84 7.76 -12.82
N GLN A 118 -11.65 8.95 -12.26
CA GLN A 118 -10.41 9.34 -11.58
C GLN A 118 -10.41 8.83 -10.13
N LEU A 119 -9.30 8.21 -9.74
CA LEU A 119 -9.02 7.78 -8.38
C LEU A 119 -7.78 8.50 -7.85
N HIS A 120 -7.78 8.78 -6.56
CA HIS A 120 -6.60 9.17 -5.80
C HIS A 120 -6.09 8.00 -4.97
N ALA A 121 -4.79 7.97 -4.72
CA ALA A 121 -4.20 7.04 -3.76
C ALA A 121 -4.88 7.19 -2.39
N GLY A 122 -5.40 6.09 -1.85
CA GLY A 122 -6.17 6.05 -0.61
C GLY A 122 -7.69 6.11 -0.79
N ASP A 123 -8.21 6.35 -1.99
CA ASP A 123 -9.67 6.30 -2.24
C ASP A 123 -10.19 4.88 -2.02
N LEU A 124 -11.37 4.75 -1.39
CA LEU A 124 -11.98 3.45 -1.11
C LEU A 124 -12.46 2.80 -2.41
N ILE A 125 -11.85 1.69 -2.83
CA ILE A 125 -12.19 0.94 -4.05
C ILE A 125 -12.99 -0.34 -3.81
N GLY A 126 -13.19 -0.71 -2.55
CA GLY A 126 -14.00 -1.87 -2.20
C GLY A 126 -13.86 -2.27 -0.74
N ALA A 127 -14.35 -3.46 -0.46
CA ALA A 127 -14.21 -4.09 0.83
C ALA A 127 -13.85 -5.58 0.65
N VAL A 128 -13.06 -6.07 1.60
CA VAL A 128 -12.79 -7.49 1.80
C VAL A 128 -13.36 -7.89 3.15
N ARG A 129 -13.83 -9.12 3.26
CA ARG A 129 -14.25 -9.71 4.52
C ARG A 129 -13.26 -10.80 4.86
N GLN A 130 -12.66 -10.71 6.05
CA GLN A 130 -11.88 -11.82 6.57
C GLN A 130 -12.85 -12.90 7.05
N ALA A 131 -12.89 -14.02 6.33
CA ALA A 131 -13.62 -15.22 6.70
C ALA A 131 -12.62 -16.30 7.16
N GLU A 132 -13.09 -17.52 7.39
CA GLU A 132 -12.23 -18.66 7.77
C GLU A 132 -11.16 -18.97 6.71
N GLN A 133 -11.40 -18.56 5.45
CA GLN A 133 -10.48 -18.75 4.34
C GLN A 133 -9.68 -17.47 4.07
N PRO A 134 -8.37 -17.60 3.77
CA PRO A 134 -7.51 -16.44 3.56
C PRO A 134 -7.86 -15.72 2.27
N VAL A 135 -8.18 -14.43 2.39
CA VAL A 135 -8.23 -13.50 1.26
C VAL A 135 -6.81 -13.01 0.97
N GLN A 136 -6.45 -12.85 -0.30
CA GLN A 136 -5.18 -12.29 -0.73
C GLN A 136 -5.44 -11.10 -1.66
N VAL A 137 -4.78 -9.98 -1.39
CA VAL A 137 -4.85 -8.78 -2.21
C VAL A 137 -3.52 -8.58 -2.91
N TYR A 138 -3.53 -8.53 -4.23
CA TYR A 138 -2.36 -8.32 -5.06
C TYR A 138 -2.41 -6.92 -5.66
N VAL A 139 -1.26 -6.24 -5.67
CA VAL A 139 -1.05 -5.04 -6.46
C VAL A 139 0.07 -5.34 -7.45
N LEU A 140 -0.30 -5.36 -8.72
CA LEU A 140 0.54 -5.78 -9.82
C LEU A 140 0.85 -4.58 -10.71
N PHE A 141 2.10 -4.44 -11.11
CA PHE A 141 2.63 -3.42 -11.98
C PHE A 141 3.03 -4.03 -13.32
N GLU A 142 3.20 -3.21 -14.34
CA GLU A 142 3.77 -3.67 -15.61
C GLU A 142 5.20 -4.22 -15.43
N ASP A 143 5.61 -5.11 -16.33
CA ASP A 143 6.85 -5.92 -16.22
C ASP A 143 8.15 -5.10 -16.12
N GLN A 144 8.12 -3.81 -16.49
CA GLN A 144 9.27 -2.91 -16.42
C GLN A 144 9.27 -2.01 -15.17
N VAL A 145 8.23 -2.10 -14.33
CA VAL A 145 8.01 -1.24 -13.18
C VAL A 145 7.95 -2.08 -11.92
N THR A 146 8.94 -1.95 -11.04
CA THR A 146 8.89 -2.55 -9.69
C THR A 146 9.05 -1.45 -8.64
N PRO A 147 8.00 -1.10 -7.87
CA PRO A 147 8.18 -0.18 -6.76
C PRO A 147 8.95 -0.85 -5.63
N ASN A 148 9.94 -0.17 -5.08
CA ASN A 148 10.54 -0.58 -3.81
C ASN A 148 9.58 -0.27 -2.67
N VAL A 149 9.21 -1.29 -1.90
CA VAL A 149 8.22 -1.18 -0.81
C VAL A 149 8.71 -1.77 0.51
N ASN A 150 8.13 -1.30 1.60
CA ASN A 150 8.38 -1.78 2.96
C ASN A 150 7.51 -2.96 3.35
N TYR A 151 8.06 -4.17 3.32
CA TYR A 151 7.36 -5.36 3.81
C TYR A 151 7.17 -5.34 5.33
N GLY A 152 6.04 -5.86 5.81
CA GLY A 152 5.66 -5.78 7.21
C GLY A 152 4.17 -5.50 7.41
N ALA A 153 3.80 -5.24 8.67
CA ALA A 153 2.47 -4.80 9.02
C ALA A 153 2.27 -3.33 8.61
N VAL A 154 1.18 -3.04 7.91
CA VAL A 154 0.86 -1.69 7.40
C VAL A 154 -0.63 -1.39 7.56
N TYR A 155 -0.98 -0.11 7.65
CA TYR A 155 -2.36 0.36 7.66
C TYR A 155 -2.83 0.74 6.25
N ALA A 156 -4.10 0.53 5.93
CA ALA A 156 -4.69 0.97 4.67
C ALA A 156 -4.45 2.48 4.46
N GLY A 157 -4.00 2.86 3.26
CA GLY A 157 -3.68 4.24 2.90
C GLY A 157 -2.32 4.74 3.40
N GLN A 158 -1.58 3.94 4.17
CA GLN A 158 -0.21 4.27 4.58
C GLN A 158 0.73 4.23 3.36
N ASN A 159 1.62 5.22 3.24
CA ASN A 159 2.68 5.17 2.22
C ASN A 159 3.62 4.00 2.50
N ILE A 160 3.78 3.11 1.52
CA ILE A 160 4.64 1.93 1.59
C ILE A 160 5.85 2.02 0.67
N TRP A 161 5.92 3.06 -0.16
CA TRP A 161 7.04 3.30 -1.07
C TRP A 161 8.33 3.68 -0.32
N ARG A 162 9.45 3.17 -0.81
CA ARG A 162 10.81 3.61 -0.44
C ARG A 162 11.49 4.29 -1.62
N GLN A 163 12.17 5.38 -1.32
CA GLN A 163 13.17 5.93 -2.22
C GLN A 163 14.27 4.89 -2.39
N GLN A 164 14.59 4.58 -3.65
CA GLN A 164 15.82 3.89 -3.96
C GLN A 164 16.92 4.88 -3.59
N GLU A 165 17.62 4.65 -2.48
CA GLU A 165 18.90 5.31 -2.30
C GLU A 165 19.69 4.97 -3.56
N ALA A 166 20.11 5.99 -4.31
CA ALA A 166 21.17 5.77 -5.26
C ALA A 166 22.29 5.17 -4.42
N THR A 167 22.60 3.90 -4.64
CA THR A 167 23.94 3.41 -4.33
C THR A 167 24.83 4.37 -5.09
N ASP A 168 25.39 5.34 -4.36
CA ASP A 168 26.60 6.00 -4.79
C ASP A 168 27.58 4.86 -5.02
N ASP A 169 27.77 4.54 -6.30
CA ASP A 169 29.01 3.96 -6.79
C ASP A 169 30.11 4.97 -6.43
N GLU A 170 30.57 4.93 -5.19
CA GLU A 170 31.85 5.51 -4.79
C GLU A 170 32.78 4.36 -4.38
N GLU A 171 33.55 3.95 -5.39
CA GLU A 171 34.91 3.35 -5.39
C GLU A 171 35.24 2.12 -4.53
#